data_AF-A0A104RPU0-F1
#
_entry.id   AF-A0A104RPU0-F1
#
_cell.length_a   1.000
_cell.length_b   1.000
_cell.length_c   1.000
_cell.angle_alpha   90.00
_cell.angle_beta   90.00
_cell.angle_gamma   90.00
#
_symmetry.space_group_name_H-M   'P 1'
#
loop_
_entity.id
_entity.type
_entity.pdbx_description
1 polymer ?
#
loop_
_entity_poly.entity_id
_entity_poly.type
_entity_poly.pdbx_seq_one_letter_code
_entity_poly.pdbx_strand_id
1 'polypeptide(L)'
;MPVCVRRVFKTKWFHKAAKAANITDAELCDAARQLTRGQGVDLGGNVWKKRLDKNRQRGIVLNKVGRSWIFVFLFAKRDRDDIDERELRGFRKLAADFDGRTDAEIAKLLELNELVEICNG
;
A
#
# COMPACT_ATOMS: atom_id res chain seq x y z
N MET A 1 -10.33 22.88 8.86
CA MET A 1 -11.02 21.57 8.90
C MET A 1 -9.95 20.49 9.00
N PRO A 2 -9.82 19.71 10.09
CA PRO A 2 -8.66 18.87 10.29
C PRO A 2 -8.82 17.59 9.47
N VAL A 3 -8.08 17.47 8.37
CA VAL A 3 -7.91 16.18 7.69
C VAL A 3 -6.43 15.80 7.72
N CYS A 4 -5.91 15.58 8.93
CA CYS A 4 -4.57 15.01 9.14
C CYS A 4 -4.61 13.49 9.37
N VAL A 5 -5.65 12.78 8.95
CA VAL A 5 -5.72 11.34 9.17
C VAL A 5 -5.14 10.61 7.96
N ARG A 6 -3.85 10.31 8.00
CA ARG A 6 -3.20 9.42 7.02
C ARG A 6 -3.38 7.98 7.44
N ARG A 7 -4.56 7.42 7.14
CA ARG A 7 -4.84 6.01 7.41
C ARG A 7 -3.96 5.15 6.53
N VAL A 8 -3.31 4.17 7.13
CA VAL A 8 -2.45 3.23 6.43
C VAL A 8 -3.01 1.84 6.64
N PHE A 9 -3.32 1.19 5.53
CA PHE A 9 -3.89 -0.15 5.45
C PHE A 9 -2.93 -1.09 4.75
N LYS A 10 -3.03 -2.38 5.07
CA LYS A 10 -2.36 -3.46 4.35
C LYS A 10 -3.38 -4.55 4.04
N THR A 11 -3.26 -5.21 2.91
CA THR A 11 -4.09 -6.39 2.62
C THR A 11 -3.68 -7.57 3.49
N LYS A 12 -4.58 -8.52 3.71
CA LYS A 12 -4.29 -9.77 4.42
C LYS A 12 -3.13 -10.54 3.78
N TRP A 13 -3.09 -10.57 2.45
CA TRP A 13 -1.98 -11.17 1.71
C TRP A 13 -0.68 -10.42 1.98
N PHE A 14 -0.69 -9.08 1.92
CA PHE A 14 0.47 -8.25 2.23
C PHE A 14 0.93 -8.45 3.68
N HIS A 15 0.02 -8.60 4.64
CA HIS A 15 0.38 -8.88 6.02
C HIS A 15 1.16 -10.19 6.16
N LYS A 16 0.72 -11.26 5.49
CA LYS A 16 1.45 -12.54 5.47
C LYS A 16 2.81 -12.39 4.80
N ALA A 17 2.89 -11.69 3.67
CA ALA A 17 4.13 -11.47 2.94
C ALA A 17 5.12 -10.62 3.75
N ALA A 18 4.65 -9.53 4.36
CA ALA A 18 5.45 -8.65 5.22
C ALA A 18 5.98 -9.41 6.43
N LYS A 19 5.14 -10.25 7.07
CA LYS A 19 5.56 -11.10 8.18
C LYS A 19 6.64 -12.11 7.76
N ALA A 20 6.49 -12.73 6.59
CA ALA A 20 7.52 -13.63 6.05
C ALA A 20 8.82 -12.90 5.70
N ALA A 21 8.71 -11.63 5.28
CA ALA A 21 9.84 -10.74 5.00
C ALA A 21 10.41 -10.06 6.26
N ASN A 22 9.88 -10.36 7.45
CA ASN A 22 10.24 -9.72 8.72
C ASN A 22 10.10 -8.19 8.73
N ILE A 23 9.16 -7.66 7.93
CA ILE A 23 8.82 -6.24 7.87
C ILE A 23 7.83 -5.92 8.99
N THR A 24 8.19 -4.96 9.82
CA THR A 24 7.36 -4.55 10.95
C THR A 24 6.32 -3.50 10.56
N ASP A 25 5.22 -3.43 11.32
CA ASP A 25 4.18 -2.42 11.11
C ASP A 25 4.71 -0.99 11.28
N ALA A 26 5.72 -0.80 12.15
CA ALA A 26 6.43 0.46 12.33
C ALA A 26 7.17 0.90 11.04
N GLU A 27 7.87 -0.02 10.38
CA GLU A 27 8.52 0.26 9.09
C GLU A 27 7.52 0.58 7.99
N LEU A 28 6.37 -0.10 7.96
CA LEU A 28 5.31 0.20 7.00
C LEU A 28 4.69 1.58 7.23
N CYS A 29 4.47 1.95 8.49
CA CYS A 29 3.98 3.29 8.80
C CYS A 29 5.02 4.37 8.43
N ASP A 30 6.31 4.12 8.68
CA ASP A 30 7.35 5.05 8.24
C ASP A 30 7.46 5.12 6.70
N ALA A 31 7.34 3.99 6.01
CA ALA A 31 7.31 3.93 4.56
C ALA A 31 6.13 4.71 3.98
N ALA A 32 4.96 4.62 4.61
CA ALA A 32 3.82 5.46 4.26
C ALA A 32 4.16 6.93 4.50
N ARG A 33 4.72 7.31 5.67
CA ARG A 33 5.18 8.69 5.96
C ARG A 33 6.10 9.25 4.88
N GLN A 34 7.05 8.46 4.43
CA GLN A 34 7.95 8.80 3.34
C GLN A 34 7.20 8.96 1.99
N LEU A 35 6.26 8.08 1.67
CA LEU A 35 5.47 8.16 0.43
C LEU A 35 4.71 9.47 0.28
N THR A 36 4.16 10.00 1.37
CA THR A 36 3.45 11.29 1.33
C THR A 36 4.37 12.49 1.20
N ARG A 37 5.65 12.32 1.52
CA ARG A 37 6.70 13.30 1.21
C ARG A 37 7.19 13.15 -0.22
N GLY A 38 6.55 12.30 -1.04
CA GLY A 38 6.95 12.00 -2.40
C GLY A 38 8.18 11.08 -2.49
N GLN A 39 8.61 10.45 -1.38
CA GLN A 39 9.76 9.55 -1.38
C GLN A 39 9.37 8.15 -1.85
N GLY A 40 8.81 8.04 -3.04
CA GLY A 40 8.48 6.80 -3.72
C GLY A 40 8.54 6.98 -5.23
N VAL A 41 8.38 5.89 -5.96
CA VAL A 41 8.25 5.95 -7.41
C VAL A 41 6.77 5.91 -7.74
N ASP A 42 6.23 7.00 -8.27
CA ASP A 42 4.89 7.03 -8.82
C ASP A 42 4.87 6.20 -10.11
N LEU A 43 4.06 5.15 -10.14
CA LEU A 43 3.85 4.30 -11.31
C LEU A 43 2.60 4.71 -12.11
N GLY A 44 1.98 5.84 -11.77
CA GLY A 44 0.77 6.36 -12.40
C GLY A 44 -0.53 5.67 -11.96
N GLY A 45 -1.64 6.39 -12.03
CA GLY A 45 -2.98 5.86 -11.72
C GLY A 45 -3.13 5.46 -10.25
N ASN A 46 -2.62 6.29 -9.33
CA ASN A 46 -2.67 6.08 -7.89
C ASN A 46 -1.85 4.88 -7.38
N VAL A 47 -0.96 4.33 -8.20
CA VAL A 47 -0.06 3.22 -7.83
C VAL A 47 1.34 3.75 -7.55
N TRP A 48 1.89 3.38 -6.40
CA TRP A 48 3.21 3.78 -5.95
C TRP A 48 4.08 2.56 -5.65
N LYS A 49 5.36 2.65 -5.98
CA LYS A 49 6.37 1.65 -5.65
C LYS A 49 7.30 2.21 -4.58
N LYS A 50 7.44 1.45 -3.49
CA LYS A 50 8.26 1.80 -2.32
C LYS A 50 9.25 0.69 -2.00
N ARG A 51 10.48 1.08 -1.69
CA ARG A 51 11.52 0.16 -1.18
C ARG A 51 11.31 -0.03 0.33
N LEU A 52 11.31 -1.28 0.76
CA LEU A 52 11.11 -1.74 2.15
C LEU A 52 12.27 -2.67 2.55
N ASP A 53 12.41 -2.97 3.86
CA ASP A 53 13.45 -3.85 4.42
C ASP A 53 14.85 -3.54 3.88
N LYS A 54 15.36 -2.32 4.13
CA LYS A 54 16.70 -1.89 3.66
C LYS A 54 16.95 -2.18 2.17
N ASN A 55 15.96 -1.96 1.31
CA ASN A 55 16.01 -2.19 -0.15
C ASN A 55 16.08 -3.67 -0.58
N ARG A 56 15.74 -4.61 0.30
CA ARG A 56 15.61 -6.03 -0.04
C ARG A 56 14.24 -6.37 -0.62
N GLN A 57 13.22 -5.62 -0.21
CA GLN A 57 11.82 -5.83 -0.56
C GLN A 57 11.26 -4.60 -1.28
N ARG A 58 10.29 -4.82 -2.18
CA ARG A 58 9.60 -3.77 -2.93
C ARG A 58 8.11 -3.94 -2.72
N GLY A 59 7.50 -2.93 -2.11
CA GLY A 59 6.07 -2.86 -1.86
C GLY A 59 5.36 -2.02 -2.91
N ILE A 60 4.18 -2.47 -3.32
CA ILE A 60 3.22 -1.69 -4.08
C ILE A 60 2.14 -1.18 -3.16
N VAL A 61 1.96 0.13 -3.25
CA VAL A 61 1.09 0.90 -2.38
C VAL A 61 0.14 1.68 -3.26
N LEU A 62 -1.14 1.58 -2.96
CA LEU A 62 -2.17 2.37 -3.61
C LEU A 62 -2.42 3.62 -2.77
N ASN A 63 -2.51 4.76 -3.45
CA ASN A 63 -2.85 6.03 -2.83
C ASN A 63 -4.31 6.35 -3.13
N LYS A 64 -5.18 6.33 -2.12
CA LYS A 64 -6.55 6.84 -2.26
C LYS A 64 -6.50 8.35 -2.08
N VAL A 65 -6.82 9.12 -3.13
CA VAL A 65 -6.56 10.57 -3.30
C VAL A 65 -6.23 11.33 -2.00
N GLY A 66 -4.97 11.24 -1.55
CA GLY A 66 -4.45 12.00 -0.40
C GLY A 66 -5.04 11.68 0.97
N ARG A 67 -5.89 10.65 1.09
CA ARG A 67 -6.55 10.25 2.35
C ARG A 67 -5.92 9.02 2.97
N SER A 68 -5.65 7.99 2.16
CA SER A 68 -5.25 6.68 2.69
C SER A 68 -4.22 5.98 1.82
N TRP A 69 -3.32 5.23 2.46
CA TRP A 69 -2.33 4.38 1.79
C TRP A 69 -2.70 2.92 2.00
N ILE A 70 -2.73 2.13 0.92
CA ILE A 70 -3.09 0.71 0.98
C ILE A 70 -1.95 -0.13 0.40
N PHE A 71 -1.25 -0.88 1.25
CA PHE A 71 -0.24 -1.85 0.83
C PHE A 71 -0.93 -3.09 0.26
N VAL A 72 -0.79 -3.32 -1.04
CA VAL A 72 -1.49 -4.41 -1.75
C VAL A 72 -0.58 -5.56 -2.12
N PHE A 73 0.69 -5.28 -2.45
CA PHE A 73 1.60 -6.30 -2.96
C PHE A 73 3.03 -6.06 -2.49
N LEU A 74 3.80 -7.15 -2.35
CA LEU A 74 5.16 -7.16 -1.82
C LEU A 74 5.95 -8.22 -2.57
N PHE A 75 7.11 -7.86 -3.10
CA PHE A 75 8.00 -8.77 -3.81
C PHE A 75 9.46 -8.50 -3.44
N ALA A 76 10.27 -9.56 -3.35
CA ALA A 76 11.69 -9.41 -3.10
C ALA A 76 12.41 -8.96 -4.38
N LYS A 77 13.45 -8.14 -4.23
CA LYS A 77 14.31 -7.73 -5.37
C LYS A 77 14.85 -8.95 -6.15
N ARG A 78 15.09 -10.05 -5.44
CA ARG A 78 15.64 -11.28 -6.00
C ARG A 78 14.65 -12.03 -6.90
N ASP A 79 13.36 -11.88 -6.64
CA ASP A 79 12.29 -12.48 -7.44
C ASP A 79 11.92 -11.60 -8.63
N ARG A 80 11.94 -10.27 -8.47
CA ARG A 80 11.64 -9.32 -9.55
C ARG A 80 12.17 -7.93 -9.29
N ASP A 81 12.81 -7.34 -10.29
CA ASP A 81 13.22 -5.93 -10.25
C ASP A 81 12.02 -5.02 -10.61
N ASP A 82 11.27 -5.33 -11.67
CA ASP A 82 10.15 -4.50 -12.11
C ASP A 82 8.82 -5.26 -12.24
N ILE A 83 7.74 -4.48 -12.19
CA ILE A 83 6.37 -4.95 -12.42
C ILE A 83 6.08 -4.74 -13.90
N ASP A 84 5.58 -5.77 -14.55
CA ASP A 84 5.21 -5.70 -15.97
C ASP A 84 4.02 -4.77 -16.16
N GLU A 85 3.90 -4.14 -17.33
CA GLU A 85 2.75 -3.28 -17.62
C GLU A 85 1.40 -4.00 -17.45
N ARG A 86 1.34 -5.31 -17.71
CA ARG A 86 0.12 -6.11 -17.47
C ARG A 86 -0.32 -6.09 -16.02
N GLU A 87 0.62 -6.31 -15.10
CA GLU A 87 0.36 -6.28 -13.66
C GLU A 87 0.07 -4.86 -13.19
N LEU A 88 0.83 -3.88 -13.70
CA LEU A 88 0.59 -2.47 -13.39
C LEU A 88 -0.82 -2.04 -13.80
N ARG A 89 -1.33 -2.47 -14.95
CA ARG A 89 -2.73 -2.24 -15.36
C ARG A 89 -3.72 -2.85 -14.36
N GLY A 90 -3.43 -4.05 -13.87
CA GLY A 90 -4.21 -4.69 -12.81
C GLY A 90 -4.24 -3.86 -11.53
N PHE A 91 -3.07 -3.39 -11.06
CA PHE A 91 -2.98 -2.53 -9.88
C PHE A 91 -3.65 -1.17 -10.07
N ARG A 92 -3.55 -0.55 -11.25
CA ARG A 92 -4.23 0.70 -11.57
C ARG A 92 -5.74 0.54 -11.57
N LYS A 93 -6.25 -0.57 -12.11
CA LYS A 93 -7.68 -0.89 -12.07
C LYS A 93 -8.14 -1.09 -10.63
N LEU A 94 -7.37 -1.83 -9.84
CA LEU A 94 -7.63 -2.01 -8.41
C LEU A 94 -7.63 -0.65 -7.68
N ALA A 95 -6.65 0.21 -7.98
CA ALA A 95 -6.57 1.55 -7.41
C ALA A 95 -7.79 2.39 -7.75
N ALA A 96 -8.24 2.39 -9.00
CA ALA A 96 -9.45 3.07 -9.43
C ALA A 96 -10.71 2.51 -8.75
N ASP A 97 -10.81 1.17 -8.62
CA ASP A 97 -11.90 0.52 -7.89
C ASP A 97 -11.90 0.95 -6.40
N PHE A 98 -10.72 1.03 -5.77
CA PHE A 98 -10.57 1.50 -4.39
C PHE A 98 -10.82 3.01 -4.22
N ASP A 99 -10.54 3.79 -5.26
CA ASP A 99 -10.79 5.22 -5.30
C ASP A 99 -12.30 5.52 -5.35
N GLY A 100 -13.03 4.76 -6.16
CA GLY A 100 -14.49 4.81 -6.24
C GLY A 100 -15.21 4.24 -5.01
N ARG A 101 -14.52 3.43 -4.18
CA ARG A 101 -15.11 2.85 -2.97
C ARG A 101 -15.29 3.87 -1.85
N THR A 102 -16.45 3.84 -1.23
CA THR A 102 -16.76 4.67 -0.06
C THR A 102 -16.04 4.17 1.19
N ASP A 103 -15.92 5.02 2.21
CA ASP A 103 -15.30 4.63 3.48
C ASP A 103 -16.05 3.49 4.18
N ALA A 104 -17.36 3.34 3.92
CA ALA A 104 -18.16 2.21 4.38
C ALA A 104 -17.74 0.88 3.73
N GLU A 105 -17.35 0.87 2.46
CA GLU A 105 -16.85 -0.33 1.80
C GLU A 105 -15.44 -0.70 2.28
N ILE A 106 -14.59 0.30 2.56
CA ILE A 106 -13.31 0.08 3.21
C ILE A 106 -13.52 -0.49 4.62
N ALA A 107 -14.48 0.04 5.39
CA ALA A 107 -14.85 -0.48 6.70
C ALA A 107 -15.32 -1.94 6.62
N LYS A 108 -16.13 -2.28 5.61
CA LYS A 108 -16.55 -3.66 5.37
C LYS A 108 -15.37 -4.59 5.06
N LEU A 109 -14.37 -4.12 4.31
CA LEU A 109 -13.15 -4.88 4.04
C LEU A 109 -12.27 -5.04 5.29
N LEU A 110 -12.28 -4.06 6.22
CA LEU A 110 -11.66 -4.18 7.54
C LEU A 110 -12.39 -5.23 8.40
N GLU A 111 -13.73 -5.20 8.42
CA GLU A 111 -14.55 -6.20 9.14
C GLU A 111 -14.36 -7.62 8.59
N LEU A 112 -14.26 -7.75 7.26
CA LEU A 112 -13.95 -9.01 6.59
C LEU A 112 -12.50 -9.46 6.77
N ASN A 113 -11.66 -8.65 7.43
CA ASN A 113 -10.25 -8.93 7.68
C ASN A 113 -9.46 -9.15 6.37
N GLU A 114 -9.96 -8.54 5.28
CA GLU A 114 -9.32 -8.45 3.97
C GLU A 114 -8.29 -7.32 3.96
N LEU A 115 -8.60 -6.24 4.68
CA LEU A 115 -7.71 -5.14 4.99
C LEU A 115 -7.41 -5.11 6.49
N VAL A 116 -6.20 -4.70 6.84
CA VAL A 116 -5.73 -4.48 8.20
C VAL A 116 -5.19 -3.08 8.29
N GLU A 117 -5.74 -2.29 9.21
CA GLU A 117 -5.21 -0.97 9.53
C GLU A 117 -3.96 -1.08 10.39
N ILE A 118 -2.90 -0.38 10.02
CA ILE A 118 -1.60 -0.41 10.73
C ILE A 118 -1.21 0.92 11.33
N CYS A 119 -1.72 2.03 10.79
CA CYS A 119 -1.39 3.35 11.28
C CYS A 119 -2.59 4.26 11.04
N ASN A 120 -3.10 4.82 12.12
CA ASN A 120 -3.91 6.03 12.09
C ASN A 120 -3.03 7.14 12.65
N GLY A 121 -2.95 8.25 11.92
CA GLY A 121 -2.18 9.42 12.34
C GLY A 121 -2.57 9.90 13.73
#